data_AF-A0AAV4DQZ9-F1
#
_entry.id   AF-A0AAV4DQZ9-F1
#
_cell.length_a   1.000
_cell.length_b   1.000
_cell.length_c   1.000
_cell.angle_alpha   90.00
_cell.angle_beta   90.00
_cell.angle_gamma   90.00
#
_symmetry.space_group_name_H-M   'P 1'
#
loop_
_entity.id
_entity.type
_entity.pdbx_description
1 polymer ?
#
loop_
_entity_poly.entity_id
_entity_poly.type
_entity_poly.pdbx_seq_one_letter_code
_entity_poly.pdbx_strand_id
1 'polypeptide(L)'
;MGTLRKQKRKLKKQIKAASSEEKNGLLVIWRQLKARHSALSRAESARKKRSQKRMNQERFIRDPFQFARQLFQQPRSGTLTVDREELETHLTKT
;
A
#
# COMPACT_ATOMS: atom_id res chain seq x y z
N MET A 1 0.85 -0.43 -16.71
CA MET A 1 1.68 -1.21 -15.75
C MET A 1 1.62 -2.74 -15.90
N GLY A 2 0.48 -3.33 -16.30
CA GLY A 2 0.33 -4.80 -16.36
C GLY A 2 1.26 -5.52 -17.35
N THR A 3 1.48 -4.94 -18.54
CA THR A 3 2.38 -5.47 -19.58
C THR A 3 3.84 -5.55 -19.10
N LEU A 4 4.35 -4.49 -18.47
CA LEU A 4 5.72 -4.41 -17.96
C LEU A 4 5.99 -5.41 -16.82
N ARG A 5 5.00 -5.63 -15.94
CA ARG A 5 5.09 -6.67 -14.89
C ARG A 5 5.13 -8.08 -15.50
N LYS A 6 4.32 -8.35 -16.53
CA LYS A 6 4.32 -9.63 -17.26
C LYS A 6 5.67 -9.87 -17.94
N GLN A 7 6.21 -8.87 -18.64
CA GLN A 7 7.54 -8.93 -19.29
C GLN A 7 8.66 -9.21 -18.28
N LYS A 8 8.72 -8.49 -17.15
CA LYS A 8 9.71 -8.76 -16.08
C LYS A 8 9.61 -10.18 -15.51
N ARG A 9 8.39 -10.71 -15.32
CA ARG A 9 8.18 -12.08 -14.85
C ARG A 9 8.63 -13.11 -15.89
N LYS A 10 8.32 -12.89 -17.17
CA LYS A 10 8.77 -13.74 -18.28
C LYS A 10 10.30 -13.77 -18.36
N LEU A 11 10.96 -12.60 -18.35
CA LEU A 11 12.43 -12.53 -18.37
C LEU A 11 13.04 -13.23 -17.16
N LYS A 12 12.47 -13.07 -15.96
CA LYS A 12 12.98 -13.76 -14.76
C LYS A 12 12.88 -15.29 -14.88
N LYS A 13 11.88 -15.82 -15.60
CA LYS A 13 11.80 -17.25 -15.92
C LYS A 13 12.86 -17.65 -16.95
N GLN A 14 13.06 -16.85 -17.99
CA GLN A 14 14.08 -17.10 -19.02
C GLN A 14 15.49 -17.09 -18.43
N ILE A 15 15.83 -16.14 -17.55
CA ILE A 15 17.13 -16.08 -16.86
C ILE A 15 17.41 -17.35 -16.06
N LYS A 16 16.38 -17.97 -15.47
CA LYS A 16 16.54 -19.22 -14.72
C LYS A 16 16.86 -20.41 -15.63
N ALA A 17 16.34 -20.42 -16.86
CA ALA A 17 16.50 -21.50 -17.82
C ALA A 17 17.68 -21.31 -18.80
N ALA A 18 18.22 -20.08 -18.90
CA ALA A 18 19.27 -19.73 -19.84
C ALA A 18 20.65 -20.32 -19.45
N SER A 19 21.56 -20.40 -20.43
CA SER A 19 22.97 -20.75 -20.20
C SER A 19 23.73 -19.63 -19.48
N SER A 20 24.93 -19.91 -18.96
CA SER A 20 25.78 -18.92 -18.28
C SER A 20 26.09 -17.68 -19.12
N GLU A 21 26.29 -17.86 -20.43
CA GLU A 21 26.61 -16.78 -21.37
C GLU A 21 25.41 -15.86 -21.64
N GLU A 22 24.23 -16.45 -21.85
CA GLU A 22 23.00 -15.70 -22.12
C GLU A 22 22.43 -14.99 -20.88
N LYS A 23 22.69 -15.55 -19.68
CA LYS A 23 22.23 -14.98 -18.41
C LYS A 23 22.66 -13.53 -18.24
N ASN A 24 23.88 -13.19 -18.61
CA ASN A 24 24.41 -11.83 -18.47
C ASN A 24 23.63 -10.83 -19.32
N GLY A 25 23.37 -11.15 -20.59
CA GLY A 25 22.55 -10.32 -21.48
C GLY A 25 21.12 -10.15 -20.97
N LEU A 26 20.49 -11.25 -20.56
CA LEU A 26 19.12 -11.22 -20.01
C LEU A 26 19.04 -10.43 -18.69
N LEU A 27 20.06 -10.46 -17.84
CA LEU A 27 20.13 -9.67 -16.61
C LEU A 27 20.17 -8.16 -16.90
N VAL A 28 20.91 -7.74 -17.92
CA VAL A 28 20.96 -6.32 -18.34
C VAL A 28 19.57 -5.84 -18.75
N ILE A 29 18.89 -6.58 -19.63
CA ILE A 29 17.53 -6.26 -20.09
C ILE A 29 16.56 -6.24 -18.91
N TRP A 30 16.66 -7.21 -17.99
CA TRP A 30 15.81 -7.25 -16.81
C TRP A 30 16.03 -6.05 -15.89
N ARG A 31 17.28 -5.60 -15.70
CA ARG A 31 17.61 -4.42 -14.89
C ARG A 31 17.00 -3.14 -15.49
N GLN A 32 17.09 -2.97 -16.81
CA GLN A 32 16.47 -1.83 -17.51
C GLN A 32 14.94 -1.83 -17.32
N LEU A 33 14.29 -2.97 -17.52
CA LEU A 33 12.85 -3.11 -17.28
C LEU A 33 12.49 -2.86 -15.81
N LYS A 34 13.33 -3.29 -14.86
CA LYS A 34 13.15 -3.02 -13.42
C LYS A 34 13.24 -1.52 -13.13
N ALA A 35 14.22 -0.82 -13.68
CA ALA A 35 14.40 0.61 -13.51
C ALA A 35 13.18 1.38 -14.04
N ARG A 36 12.73 1.08 -15.27
CA ARG A 36 11.54 1.69 -15.87
C ARG A 36 10.28 1.45 -15.02
N HIS A 37 10.09 0.22 -14.56
CA HIS A 37 8.96 -0.14 -13.69
C HIS A 37 8.99 0.62 -12.36
N SER A 38 10.16 0.73 -11.72
CA SER A 38 10.34 1.48 -10.48
C SER A 38 10.05 2.97 -10.67
N ALA A 39 10.57 3.58 -11.74
CA ALA A 39 10.34 4.99 -12.04
C ALA A 39 8.84 5.29 -12.20
N LEU A 40 8.12 4.48 -12.99
CA LEU A 40 6.68 4.62 -13.16
C LEU A 40 5.92 4.43 -11.85
N SER A 41 6.27 3.41 -11.06
CA SER A 41 5.60 3.15 -9.78
C SER A 41 5.81 4.29 -8.79
N ARG A 42 7.00 4.89 -8.77
CA ARG A 42 7.31 6.07 -7.95
C ARG A 42 6.51 7.29 -8.40
N ALA A 43 6.43 7.54 -9.70
CA ALA A 43 5.64 8.64 -10.25
C ALA A 43 4.14 8.49 -9.93
N GLU A 44 3.58 7.29 -10.08
CA GLU A 44 2.20 6.98 -9.70
C GLU A 44 1.96 7.18 -8.20
N SER A 45 2.84 6.67 -7.35
CA SER A 45 2.75 6.85 -5.89
C SER A 45 2.83 8.32 -5.50
N ALA A 46 3.76 9.07 -6.09
CA ALA A 46 3.89 10.52 -5.85
C ALA A 46 2.64 11.28 -6.31
N ARG A 47 2.02 10.90 -7.44
CA ARG A 47 0.74 11.48 -7.89
C ARG A 47 -0.38 11.19 -6.89
N LYS A 48 -0.51 9.94 -6.44
CA LYS A 48 -1.51 9.54 -5.43
C LYS A 48 -1.31 10.30 -4.12
N LYS A 49 -0.08 10.39 -3.63
CA LYS A 49 0.26 11.14 -2.41
C LYS A 49 -0.08 12.62 -2.53
N ARG A 50 0.22 13.25 -3.67
CA ARG A 50 -0.16 14.65 -3.95
C ARG A 50 -1.67 14.84 -3.98
N SER A 51 -2.39 13.94 -4.66
CA SER A 51 -3.86 13.97 -4.72
C SER A 51 -4.48 13.81 -3.33
N GLN A 52 -3.98 12.87 -2.52
CA GLN A 52 -4.46 12.63 -1.17
C GLN A 52 -4.18 13.83 -0.26
N LYS A 53 -2.98 14.42 -0.36
CA LYS A 53 -2.63 15.64 0.38
C LYS A 53 -3.61 16.77 0.05
N ARG A 54 -3.86 17.02 -1.23
CA ARG A 54 -4.81 18.04 -1.69
C ARG A 54 -6.22 17.78 -1.15
N MET A 55 -6.72 16.55 -1.29
CA MET A 55 -8.04 16.18 -0.77
C MET A 55 -8.13 16.35 0.75
N ASN A 56 -7.08 16.01 1.50
CA ASN A 56 -7.04 16.21 2.95
C ASN A 56 -7.05 17.71 3.30
N GLN A 57 -6.30 18.54 2.57
CA GLN A 57 -6.29 19.99 2.75
C GLN A 57 -7.67 20.58 2.46
N GLU A 58 -8.31 20.19 1.36
CA GLU A 58 -9.68 20.61 1.01
C GLU A 58 -10.68 20.23 2.10
N ARG A 59 -10.60 18.99 2.63
CA ARG A 59 -11.46 18.52 3.72
C ARG A 59 -11.25 19.33 5.01
N PHE A 60 -9.99 19.61 5.36
CA PHE A 60 -9.67 20.41 6.53
C PHE A 60 -10.17 21.85 6.39
N ILE A 61 -9.96 22.49 5.24
CA ILE A 61 -10.42 23.87 5.00
C ILE A 61 -11.95 23.95 5.04
N ARG A 62 -12.65 22.93 4.50
CA ARG A 62 -14.11 22.88 4.49
C ARG A 62 -14.71 22.78 5.89
N ASP A 63 -14.16 21.90 6.73
CA ASP A 63 -14.60 21.73 8.11
C ASP A 63 -13.43 21.25 9.00
N PRO A 64 -12.70 22.18 9.65
CA PRO A 64 -11.54 21.85 10.47
C PRO A 64 -11.90 20.96 11.66
N PHE A 65 -13.07 21.19 12.29
CA PHE A 65 -13.48 20.49 13.50
C PHE A 65 -13.91 19.07 13.17
N GLN A 66 -14.71 18.85 12.13
CA GLN A 66 -15.06 17.51 11.68
C GLN A 66 -13.82 16.72 11.23
N PHE A 67 -12.88 17.37 10.53
CA PHE A 67 -11.63 16.75 10.13
C PHE A 67 -10.76 16.34 11.33
N ALA A 68 -10.57 17.22 12.30
CA ALA A 68 -9.87 16.90 13.55
C ALA A 68 -10.59 15.78 14.32
N ARG A 69 -11.93 15.82 14.36
CA ARG A 69 -12.74 14.78 14.99
C ARG A 69 -12.51 13.41 14.34
N GLN A 70 -12.37 13.34 13.02
CA GLN A 70 -12.02 12.09 12.31
C GLN A 70 -10.59 11.61 12.60
N LEU A 71 -9.64 12.51 12.85
CA LEU A 71 -8.25 12.15 13.18
C LEU A 71 -8.10 11.60 14.60
N PHE A 72 -8.84 12.17 15.55
CA PHE A 72 -8.65 11.90 16.98
C PHE A 72 -9.76 11.07 17.62
N GLN A 73 -10.92 10.86 16.96
CA GLN A 73 -11.93 9.97 17.53
C GLN A 73 -11.44 8.53 17.50
N GLN A 74 -11.28 7.96 18.70
CA GLN A 74 -11.43 6.52 18.87
C GLN A 74 -12.81 6.11 18.36
N PRO A 75 -12.93 4.93 17.73
CA PRO A 75 -14.23 4.40 17.34
C PRO A 75 -15.13 4.34 18.58
N ARG A 76 -16.27 5.04 18.52
CA ARG A 76 -17.25 5.10 19.63
C ARG A 76 -17.87 3.74 19.97
N SER A 77 -17.68 2.77 19.10
CA SER A 77 -18.16 1.41 19.21
C SER A 77 -17.11 0.45 18.65
N GLY A 78 -16.88 -0.66 19.33
CA GLY A 78 -16.06 -1.76 18.87
C GLY A 78 -16.75 -3.09 19.17
N THR A 79 -16.24 -4.17 18.61
CA THR A 79 -16.68 -5.52 18.97
C THR A 79 -15.81 -6.00 20.11
N LEU A 80 -16.42 -6.27 21.27
CA LEU A 80 -15.74 -6.99 22.34
C LEU A 80 -15.70 -8.47 21.93
N THR A 81 -14.52 -9.08 21.99
CA THR A 81 -14.34 -10.52 21.76
C THR A 81 -14.75 -11.37 22.97
N VAL A 82 -15.10 -10.71 24.07
CA VAL A 82 -15.43 -11.31 25.36
C VAL A 82 -16.93 -11.57 25.40
N ASP A 83 -17.33 -12.72 25.96
CA ASP A 83 -18.74 -13.03 26.15
C ASP A 83 -19.39 -12.09 27.17
N ARG A 84 -20.70 -11.90 27.01
CA ARG A 84 -21.48 -10.95 27.82
C ARG A 84 -21.38 -11.25 29.32
N GLU A 85 -21.39 -12.53 29.69
CA GLU A 85 -21.36 -12.95 31.09
C GLU A 85 -20.05 -12.57 31.80
N GLU A 86 -18.91 -12.72 31.12
CA GLU A 86 -17.60 -12.32 31.64
C GLU A 86 -17.50 -10.79 31.78
N LEU A 87 -18.06 -10.04 30.82
CA LEU A 87 -18.11 -8.58 30.89
C LEU A 87 -18.92 -8.07 32.09
N GLU A 88 -20.13 -8.60 32.28
CA GLU A 88 -21.02 -8.21 33.38
C GLU A 88 -20.40 -8.55 34.75
N THR A 89 -19.71 -9.71 34.84
CA THR A 89 -18.98 -10.11 36.05
C THR A 89 -17.81 -9.18 36.36
N HIS A 90 -17.13 -8.65 35.35
CA HIS A 90 -16.04 -7.69 35.54
C HIS A 90 -16.59 -6.32 35.98
N LEU A 91 -17.67 -5.85 35.36
CA LEU A 91 -18.31 -4.56 35.67
C LEU A 91 -18.91 -4.52 37.08
N THR A 92 -19.40 -5.65 37.59
CA THR A 92 -19.95 -5.76 38.95
C THR A 92 -18.89 -5.85 40.04
N LYS A 93 -17.65 -6.22 39.69
CA LYS A 93 -16.52 -6.35 40.63
C LYS A 93 -15.65 -5.09 40.73
N THR A 94 -15.79 -4.16 39.80
CA THR A 94 -14.98 -2.92 39.71
C THR A 94 -15.80 -1.73 40.19
#